data_AF-X0YUA6-F1
#
_entry.id   AF-X0YUA6-F1
#
_cell.length_a   1.000
_cell.length_b   1.000
_cell.length_c   1.000
_cell.angle_alpha   90.00
_cell.angle_beta   90.00
_cell.angle_gamma   90.00
#
_symmetry.space_group_name_H-M   'P 1'
#
loop_
_entity.id
_entity.type
_entity.pdbx_description
1 polymer ?
#
loop_
_entity_poly.entity_id
_entity_poly.type
_entity_poly.pdbx_seq_one_letter_code
_entity_poly.pdbx_strand_id
1 'polypeptide(L)'
;HLANAIGYGIAAAELVWENSRLVDVVPVPQSRLTGDVNEPWRLRVLTADDSSAGVALDEYPAKWVVHKPQPRPGRHFDGGLLRASALMYLAQNLSFKDWLIFSQIAGMPLRVAQFEPGTPESDKQELLRMLEALGTDAVAVLGKNVDLKFIESSRSGQQPYRPLQDYCNTEITILWLGQHLTTDLRGSGSRAAAEIHDRVREDLLVNDIADESQTLRRELLTPLVRARFGDVAPVPVFRRSLIQSVD
;
A
#
# COMPACT_ATOMS: atom_id res chain seq x y z
N HIS A 1 -5.80 10.67 -11.67
CA HIS A 1 -5.81 9.33 -12.30
C HIS A 1 -4.42 8.87 -12.69
N LEU A 2 -3.70 9.55 -13.60
CA LEU A 2 -2.40 9.06 -14.09
C LEU A 2 -1.35 8.84 -12.99
N ALA A 3 -1.31 9.69 -11.95
CA ALA A 3 -0.43 9.52 -10.79
C ALA A 3 -0.57 8.16 -10.09
N ASN A 4 -1.71 7.46 -10.21
CA ASN A 4 -1.88 6.11 -9.67
C ASN A 4 -0.92 5.09 -10.32
N ALA A 5 -0.37 5.40 -11.50
CA ALA A 5 0.64 4.58 -12.16
C ALA A 5 1.94 4.44 -11.36
N ILE A 6 2.24 5.36 -10.44
CA ILE A 6 3.40 5.22 -9.53
C ILE A 6 3.22 3.97 -8.65
N GLY A 7 2.02 3.79 -8.10
CA GLY A 7 1.69 2.62 -7.29
C GLY A 7 1.49 1.35 -8.11
N TYR A 8 0.62 1.40 -9.13
CA TYR A 8 0.24 0.21 -9.92
C TYR A 8 1.23 -0.15 -11.03
N GLY A 9 2.19 0.73 -11.35
CA GLY A 9 3.11 0.63 -12.48
C GLY A 9 2.52 1.16 -13.80
N ILE A 10 1.20 1.28 -13.87
CA ILE A 10 0.48 1.71 -15.06
C ILE A 10 -0.85 2.39 -14.68
N ALA A 11 -1.27 3.37 -15.48
CA ALA A 11 -2.64 3.88 -15.47
C ALA A 11 -3.07 4.19 -16.90
N ALA A 12 -4.33 3.92 -17.22
CA ALA A 12 -4.89 4.21 -18.54
C ALA A 12 -6.19 5.03 -18.46
N ALA A 13 -6.45 5.89 -19.44
CA ALA A 13 -7.70 6.61 -19.63
C ALA A 13 -8.16 6.51 -21.09
N GLU A 14 -9.46 6.43 -21.30
CA GLU A 14 -10.11 6.44 -22.61
C GLU A 14 -10.38 7.88 -23.06
N LEU A 15 -9.99 8.20 -24.28
CA LEU A 15 -10.35 9.42 -24.98
C LEU A 15 -11.64 9.15 -25.76
N VAL A 16 -12.73 9.81 -25.35
CA VAL A 16 -14.04 9.68 -25.99
C VAL A 16 -14.18 10.77 -27.04
N TRP A 17 -14.41 10.36 -28.28
CA TRP A 17 -14.48 11.24 -29.44
C TRP A 17 -15.86 11.22 -30.07
N GLU A 18 -16.36 12.41 -30.42
CA GLU A 18 -17.56 12.58 -31.25
C GLU A 18 -17.23 13.54 -32.39
N ASN A 19 -17.48 13.13 -33.65
CA ASN A 19 -17.22 13.96 -34.84
C ASN A 19 -15.82 14.62 -34.83
N SER A 20 -14.78 13.83 -34.53
CA SER A 20 -13.37 14.28 -34.43
C SER A 20 -13.11 15.34 -33.35
N ARG A 21 -14.00 15.47 -32.37
CA ARG A 21 -13.83 16.31 -31.18
C ARG A 21 -13.75 15.43 -29.94
N LEU A 22 -12.76 15.67 -29.10
CA LEU A 22 -12.68 15.05 -27.79
C LEU A 22 -13.82 15.61 -26.92
N VAL A 23 -14.67 14.73 -26.41
CA VAL A 23 -15.82 15.09 -25.55
C VAL A 23 -15.61 14.70 -24.11
N ASP A 24 -14.84 13.64 -23.84
CA ASP A 24 -14.55 13.18 -22.48
C ASP A 24 -13.21 12.44 -22.38
N VAL A 25 -12.68 12.35 -21.16
CA VAL A 25 -11.52 11.55 -20.79
C VAL A 25 -11.90 10.67 -19.60
N VAL A 26 -12.17 9.40 -19.88
CA VAL A 26 -12.72 8.47 -18.88
C VAL A 26 -11.59 7.62 -18.29
N PRO A 27 -11.33 7.68 -16.98
CA PRO A 27 -10.37 6.80 -16.32
C PRO A 27 -10.72 5.32 -16.52
N VAL A 28 -9.74 4.51 -16.96
CA VAL A 28 -9.90 3.05 -16.99
C VAL A 28 -9.53 2.50 -15.60
N PRO A 29 -10.46 1.78 -14.93
CA PRO A 29 -10.15 1.09 -13.68
C PRO A 29 -9.04 0.05 -13.86
N GLN A 30 -8.16 -0.07 -12.86
CA GLN A 30 -7.05 -1.04 -12.90
C GLN A 30 -7.52 -2.48 -13.10
N SER A 31 -8.69 -2.84 -12.55
CA SER A 31 -9.31 -4.16 -12.71
C SER A 31 -9.69 -4.52 -14.14
N ARG A 32 -9.77 -3.55 -15.05
CA ARG A 32 -10.03 -3.78 -16.47
C ARG A 32 -8.76 -3.88 -17.31
N LEU A 33 -7.59 -3.54 -16.76
CA LEU A 33 -6.32 -3.67 -17.47
C LEU A 33 -5.77 -5.08 -17.34
N THR A 34 -5.39 -5.68 -18.46
CA THR A 34 -4.79 -7.02 -18.50
C THR A 34 -3.67 -7.09 -19.54
N GLY A 35 -2.80 -8.08 -19.41
CA GLY A 35 -1.83 -8.43 -20.45
C GLY A 35 -2.44 -9.43 -21.42
N ASP A 36 -1.93 -9.45 -22.65
CA ASP A 36 -2.23 -10.54 -23.58
C ASP A 36 -1.55 -11.84 -23.12
N VAL A 37 -2.26 -12.96 -23.23
CA VAL A 37 -1.78 -14.28 -22.81
C VAL A 37 -0.71 -14.81 -23.76
N ASN A 38 -0.86 -14.57 -25.05
CA ASN A 38 0.06 -15.04 -26.10
C ASN A 38 1.17 -14.02 -26.38
N GLU A 39 0.87 -12.73 -26.20
CA GLU A 39 1.81 -11.63 -26.42
C GLU A 39 1.99 -10.79 -25.12
N PRO A 40 2.73 -11.26 -24.10
CA PRO A 40 2.77 -10.62 -22.77
C PRO A 40 3.20 -9.15 -22.74
N TRP A 41 3.83 -8.67 -23.83
CA TRP A 41 4.20 -7.28 -24.04
C TRP A 41 3.06 -6.40 -24.58
N ARG A 42 1.89 -6.95 -24.89
CA ARG A 42 0.70 -6.19 -25.30
C ARG A 42 -0.24 -5.97 -24.12
N LEU A 43 -0.72 -4.75 -24.02
CA LEU A 43 -1.64 -4.31 -22.99
C LEU A 43 -3.05 -4.27 -23.57
N ARG A 44 -4.01 -4.81 -22.82
CA ARG A 44 -5.41 -4.90 -23.22
C ARG A 44 -6.31 -4.29 -22.15
N VAL A 45 -7.48 -3.83 -22.57
CA VAL A 45 -8.56 -3.36 -21.70
C VAL A 45 -9.78 -4.24 -21.92
N LEU A 46 -10.25 -4.86 -20.85
CA LEU A 46 -11.50 -5.60 -20.84
C LEU A 46 -12.67 -4.63 -21.09
N THR A 47 -13.60 -5.02 -21.94
CA THR A 47 -14.79 -4.22 -22.28
C THR A 47 -16.05 -4.98 -21.93
N ALA A 48 -17.23 -4.34 -22.02
CA ALA A 48 -18.48 -5.05 -21.83
C ALA A 48 -18.72 -6.08 -22.94
N ASP A 49 -18.33 -5.74 -24.18
CA ASP A 49 -18.51 -6.59 -25.36
C ASP A 49 -17.49 -7.74 -25.41
N ASP A 50 -16.30 -7.52 -24.86
CA ASP A 50 -15.25 -8.54 -24.70
C ASP A 50 -14.66 -8.47 -23.29
N SER A 51 -15.28 -9.21 -22.39
CA SER A 51 -14.94 -9.25 -20.97
C SER A 51 -13.83 -10.25 -20.62
N SER A 52 -13.39 -11.07 -21.57
CA SER A 52 -12.38 -12.13 -21.33
C SER A 52 -11.03 -11.79 -21.93
N ALA A 53 -11.00 -11.39 -23.20
CA ALA A 53 -9.78 -11.08 -23.92
C ALA A 53 -9.54 -9.57 -23.99
N GLY A 54 -10.62 -8.78 -24.10
CA GLY A 54 -10.58 -7.34 -24.22
C GLY A 54 -9.91 -6.85 -25.51
N VAL A 55 -9.77 -5.53 -25.61
CA VAL A 55 -9.21 -4.86 -26.78
C VAL A 55 -7.78 -4.44 -26.53
N ALA A 56 -6.88 -4.68 -27.49
CA ALA A 56 -5.49 -4.26 -27.39
C ALA A 56 -5.36 -2.73 -27.60
N LEU A 57 -4.59 -2.07 -26.74
CA LEU A 57 -4.57 -0.61 -26.69
C LEU A 57 -3.77 0.00 -27.85
N ASP A 58 -2.78 -0.74 -28.34
CA ASP A 58 -1.92 -0.36 -29.46
C ASP A 58 -2.65 -0.34 -30.81
N GLU A 59 -3.76 -1.08 -30.95
CA GLU A 59 -4.63 -1.04 -32.14
C GLU A 59 -5.38 0.29 -32.28
N TYR A 60 -5.55 1.03 -31.17
CA TYR A 60 -6.31 2.28 -31.13
C TYR A 60 -5.51 3.42 -30.47
N PRO A 61 -4.42 3.89 -31.08
CA PRO A 61 -3.47 4.82 -30.44
C PRO A 61 -4.05 6.22 -30.16
N ALA A 62 -5.14 6.61 -30.83
CA ALA A 62 -5.85 7.87 -30.56
C ALA A 62 -6.98 7.73 -29.51
N LYS A 63 -7.23 6.51 -29.04
CA LYS A 63 -8.31 6.20 -28.09
C LYS A 63 -7.83 6.17 -26.64
N TRP A 64 -6.52 5.98 -26.39
CA TRP A 64 -6.02 5.70 -25.05
C TRP A 64 -4.88 6.64 -24.65
N VAL A 65 -4.91 7.07 -23.40
CA VAL A 65 -3.75 7.60 -22.68
C VAL A 65 -3.27 6.52 -21.73
N VAL A 66 -2.03 6.08 -21.86
CA VAL A 66 -1.36 5.03 -21.09
C VAL A 66 -0.08 5.59 -20.47
N HIS A 67 -0.16 5.88 -19.17
CA HIS A 67 1.00 6.36 -18.41
C HIS A 67 1.74 5.20 -17.73
N LYS A 68 3.06 5.14 -17.96
CA LYS A 68 4.00 4.16 -17.41
C LYS A 68 5.28 4.90 -17.01
N PRO A 69 5.41 5.40 -15.76
CA PRO A 69 6.57 6.19 -15.34
C PRO A 69 7.87 5.36 -15.32
N GLN A 70 7.82 4.12 -14.85
CA GLN A 70 8.98 3.21 -14.84
C GLN A 70 8.74 1.98 -15.72
N PRO A 71 8.83 2.11 -17.06
CA PRO A 71 8.57 0.98 -17.94
C PRO A 71 9.67 -0.08 -17.78
N ARG A 72 9.27 -1.30 -17.39
CA ARG A 72 10.14 -2.47 -17.39
C ARG A 72 9.89 -3.30 -18.65
N PRO A 73 10.94 -3.82 -19.32
CA PRO A 73 10.77 -4.77 -20.41
C PRO A 73 10.02 -6.02 -19.95
N GLY A 74 9.15 -6.56 -20.80
CA GLY A 74 8.35 -7.74 -20.48
C GLY A 74 6.95 -7.39 -19.97
N ARG A 75 6.66 -7.65 -18.69
CA ARG A 75 5.31 -7.55 -18.13
C ARG A 75 4.98 -6.13 -17.66
N HIS A 76 3.85 -5.59 -18.12
CA HIS A 76 3.43 -4.21 -17.86
C HIS A 76 3.22 -3.85 -16.38
N PHE A 77 2.93 -4.84 -15.53
CA PHE A 77 2.52 -4.62 -14.13
C PHE A 77 3.67 -4.80 -13.12
N ASP A 78 4.91 -5.01 -13.59
CA ASP A 78 6.05 -5.30 -12.71
C ASP A 78 6.77 -4.04 -12.20
N GLY A 79 6.42 -2.85 -12.70
CA GLY A 79 7.10 -1.59 -12.36
C GLY A 79 6.54 -0.83 -11.15
N GLY A 80 5.37 -1.20 -10.63
CA GLY A 80 4.67 -0.42 -9.60
C GLY A 80 5.24 -0.56 -8.19
N LEU A 81 5.25 0.55 -7.44
CA LEU A 81 5.73 0.57 -6.05
C LEU A 81 4.90 -0.31 -5.12
N LEU A 82 3.61 -0.53 -5.40
CA LEU A 82 2.75 -1.41 -4.61
C LEU A 82 3.28 -2.84 -4.55
N ARG A 83 3.89 -3.32 -5.65
CA ARG A 83 4.50 -4.65 -5.70
C ARG A 83 5.71 -4.73 -4.78
N ALA A 84 6.55 -3.69 -4.79
CA ALA A 84 7.74 -3.62 -3.94
C ALA A 84 7.38 -3.48 -2.45
N SER A 85 6.30 -2.74 -2.11
CA SER A 85 5.84 -2.59 -0.73
C SER A 85 5.00 -3.76 -0.19
N ALA A 86 4.57 -4.69 -1.05
CA ALA A 86 3.62 -5.75 -0.67
C ALA A 86 4.12 -6.63 0.48
N LEU A 87 5.39 -7.05 0.45
CA LEU A 87 5.96 -7.90 1.49
C LEU A 87 6.04 -7.17 2.84
N MET A 88 6.44 -5.89 2.82
CA MET A 88 6.49 -5.07 4.04
C MET A 88 5.11 -4.83 4.62
N TYR A 89 4.11 -4.55 3.77
CA TYR A 89 2.72 -4.44 4.21
C TYR A 89 2.22 -5.72 4.89
N LEU A 90 2.50 -6.89 4.31
CA LEU A 90 2.14 -8.17 4.91
C LEU A 90 2.83 -8.40 6.26
N ALA A 91 4.15 -8.18 6.32
CA ALA A 91 4.93 -8.30 7.55
C ALA A 91 4.38 -7.39 8.65
N GLN A 92 4.01 -6.15 8.29
CA GLN A 92 3.44 -5.17 9.19
C GLN A 92 2.08 -5.62 9.75
N ASN A 93 1.16 -6.09 8.89
CA ASN A 93 -0.16 -6.55 9.32
C ASN A 93 -0.08 -7.79 10.23
N LEU A 94 0.77 -8.75 9.87
CA LEU A 94 0.98 -9.96 10.68
C LEU A 94 1.61 -9.61 12.04
N SER A 95 2.65 -8.78 12.02
CA SER A 95 3.31 -8.32 13.25
C SER A 95 2.35 -7.53 14.15
N PHE A 96 1.49 -6.68 13.58
CA PHE A 96 0.51 -5.91 14.34
C PHE A 96 -0.55 -6.82 14.97
N LYS A 97 -1.06 -7.81 14.21
CA LYS A 97 -1.96 -8.83 14.73
C LYS A 97 -1.33 -9.58 15.91
N ASP A 98 -0.09 -10.03 15.77
CA ASP A 98 0.61 -10.76 16.84
C ASP A 98 0.87 -9.87 18.05
N TRP A 99 1.15 -8.58 17.83
CA TRP A 99 1.31 -7.61 18.89
C TRP A 99 0.00 -7.37 19.65
N LEU A 100 -1.15 -7.33 18.96
CA LEU A 100 -2.47 -7.24 19.60
C LEU A 100 -2.75 -8.47 20.48
N ILE A 101 -2.51 -9.68 19.95
CA ILE A 101 -2.68 -10.94 20.69
C ILE A 101 -1.75 -10.96 21.91
N PHE A 102 -0.49 -10.59 21.72
CA PHE A 102 0.47 -10.49 22.81
C PHE A 102 0.02 -9.50 23.88
N SER A 103 -0.46 -8.32 23.46
CA SER A 103 -0.93 -7.28 24.38
C SER A 103 -2.17 -7.72 25.15
N GLN A 104 -3.04 -8.54 24.54
CA GLN A 104 -4.19 -9.15 25.19
C GLN A 104 -3.75 -10.16 26.25
N ILE A 105 -2.88 -11.11 25.90
CA ILE A 105 -2.43 -12.17 26.83
C ILE A 105 -1.59 -11.57 27.96
N ALA A 106 -0.66 -10.66 27.65
CA ALA A 106 0.19 -10.01 28.64
C ALA A 106 -0.61 -9.10 29.60
N GLY A 107 -1.77 -8.61 29.16
CA GLY A 107 -2.67 -7.79 29.97
C GLY A 107 -3.68 -8.59 30.82
N MET A 108 -3.79 -9.92 30.63
CA MET A 108 -4.77 -10.76 31.31
C MET A 108 -4.07 -11.71 32.30
N PRO A 109 -3.95 -11.33 33.59
CA PRO A 109 -3.37 -12.22 34.59
C PRO A 109 -4.28 -13.42 34.85
N LEU A 110 -3.71 -14.63 34.83
CA LEU A 110 -4.48 -15.82 35.17
C LEU A 110 -4.66 -15.92 36.69
N ARG A 111 -5.90 -16.07 37.15
CA ARG A 111 -6.21 -16.17 38.58
C ARG A 111 -6.39 -17.63 38.95
N VAL A 112 -5.55 -18.11 39.86
CA VAL A 112 -5.59 -19.49 40.36
C VAL A 112 -6.06 -19.50 41.80
N ALA A 113 -7.07 -20.31 42.09
CA ALA A 113 -7.45 -20.65 43.45
C ALA A 113 -7.19 -22.13 43.73
N GLN A 114 -6.71 -22.41 44.95
CA GLN A 114 -6.40 -23.75 45.41
C GLN A 114 -7.38 -24.18 46.50
N PHE A 115 -7.82 -25.45 46.46
CA PHE A 115 -8.72 -26.03 47.47
C PHE A 115 -8.17 -27.35 48.04
N GLU A 116 -8.65 -27.74 49.22
CA GLU A 116 -8.22 -28.95 49.91
C GLU A 116 -8.79 -30.23 49.28
N PRO A 117 -8.04 -31.35 49.26
CA PRO A 117 -8.58 -32.64 48.86
C PRO A 117 -9.79 -33.02 49.74
N GLY A 118 -10.93 -33.32 49.12
CA GLY A 118 -12.18 -33.63 49.83
C GLY A 118 -13.17 -32.47 49.95
N THR A 119 -12.84 -31.28 49.43
CA THR A 119 -13.78 -30.14 49.35
C THR A 119 -15.04 -30.54 48.54
N PRO A 120 -16.26 -30.26 49.03
CA PRO A 120 -17.51 -30.50 48.31
C PRO A 120 -17.55 -29.83 46.93
N GLU A 121 -18.29 -30.42 46.00
CA GLU A 121 -18.39 -29.87 44.64
C GLU A 121 -19.18 -28.55 44.59
N SER A 122 -20.09 -28.32 45.54
CA SER A 122 -20.79 -27.04 45.74
C SER A 122 -19.80 -25.89 45.96
N ASP A 123 -18.84 -26.10 46.85
CA ASP A 123 -17.92 -25.06 47.30
C ASP A 123 -16.90 -24.75 46.19
N LYS A 124 -16.53 -25.75 45.39
CA LYS A 124 -15.69 -25.55 44.18
C LYS A 124 -16.39 -24.69 43.14
N GLN A 125 -17.68 -24.95 42.89
CA GLN A 125 -18.47 -24.17 41.94
C GLN A 125 -18.71 -22.75 42.45
N GLU A 126 -18.92 -22.56 43.75
CA GLU A 126 -19.02 -21.23 44.35
C GLU A 126 -17.71 -20.44 44.24
N LEU A 127 -16.57 -21.08 44.51
CA LEU A 127 -15.26 -20.48 44.33
C LEU A 127 -15.00 -20.04 42.88
N LEU A 128 -15.37 -20.90 41.91
CA LEU A 128 -15.27 -20.60 40.48
C LEU A 128 -16.13 -19.38 40.12
N ARG A 129 -17.40 -19.36 40.56
CA ARG A 129 -18.31 -18.22 40.32
C ARG A 129 -17.82 -16.93 40.96
N MET A 130 -17.24 -17.00 42.15
CA MET A 130 -16.63 -15.82 42.81
C MET A 130 -15.46 -15.29 42.00
N LEU A 131 -14.59 -16.16 41.47
CA LEU A 131 -13.46 -15.76 40.64
C LEU A 131 -13.89 -15.18 39.29
N GLU A 132 -14.91 -15.76 38.66
CA GLU A 132 -15.53 -15.23 37.43
C GLU A 132 -16.20 -13.87 37.66
N ALA A 133 -16.82 -13.65 38.83
CA ALA A 133 -17.43 -12.37 39.19
C ALA A 133 -16.39 -11.27 39.48
N LEU A 134 -15.16 -11.63 39.87
CA LEU A 134 -14.09 -10.70 40.16
C LEU A 134 -13.42 -10.11 38.90
N GLY A 135 -13.75 -10.58 37.69
CA GLY A 135 -13.25 -9.95 36.47
C GLY A 135 -13.42 -10.77 35.18
N THR A 136 -12.99 -10.17 34.07
CA THR A 136 -13.06 -10.74 32.70
C THR A 136 -11.92 -11.72 32.34
N ASP A 137 -11.09 -12.10 33.31
CA ASP A 137 -9.86 -12.87 33.07
C ASP A 137 -10.10 -14.40 33.07
N ALA A 138 -9.09 -15.16 32.66
CA ALA A 138 -9.10 -16.61 32.77
C ALA A 138 -8.98 -17.07 34.24
N VAL A 139 -9.86 -17.98 34.65
CA VAL A 139 -9.97 -18.52 36.02
C VAL A 139 -9.62 -20.00 36.03
N ALA A 140 -8.81 -20.45 36.99
CA ALA A 140 -8.55 -21.86 37.24
C ALA A 140 -8.72 -22.21 38.73
N VAL A 141 -9.40 -23.32 39.01
CA VAL A 141 -9.61 -23.85 40.35
C VAL A 141 -8.97 -25.23 40.43
N LEU A 142 -7.97 -25.40 41.30
CA LEU A 142 -7.10 -26.57 41.37
C LEU A 142 -7.08 -27.17 42.78
N GLY A 143 -7.01 -28.50 42.89
CA GLY A 143 -6.74 -29.15 44.18
C GLY A 143 -5.28 -28.92 44.58
N LYS A 144 -4.98 -28.82 45.88
CA LYS A 144 -3.59 -28.68 46.38
C LYS A 144 -2.62 -29.78 45.93
N ASN A 145 -3.15 -30.93 45.50
CA ASN A 145 -2.38 -32.03 44.93
C ASN A 145 -2.01 -31.83 43.44
N VAL A 146 -2.52 -30.79 42.79
CA VAL A 146 -2.23 -30.44 41.40
C VAL A 146 -1.32 -29.21 41.36
N ASP A 147 -0.07 -29.41 40.94
CA ASP A 147 0.89 -28.33 40.72
C ASP A 147 0.76 -27.79 39.29
N LEU A 148 0.43 -26.50 39.15
CA LEU A 148 0.34 -25.83 37.87
C LEU A 148 1.59 -24.96 37.67
N LYS A 149 2.53 -25.48 36.87
CA LYS A 149 3.76 -24.76 36.54
C LYS A 149 3.52 -23.78 35.41
N PHE A 150 3.48 -22.49 35.74
CA PHE A 150 3.61 -21.44 34.74
C PHE A 150 5.06 -21.39 34.28
N ILE A 151 5.31 -21.84 33.05
CA ILE A 151 6.57 -21.57 32.38
C ILE A 151 6.49 -20.13 31.89
N GLU A 152 6.75 -19.19 32.79
CA GLU A 152 6.98 -17.80 32.38
C GLU A 152 8.26 -17.79 31.56
N SER A 153 8.13 -17.57 30.25
CA SER A 153 9.30 -17.22 29.46
C SER A 153 9.74 -15.84 29.96
N SER A 154 10.81 -15.80 30.75
CA SER A 154 11.46 -14.56 31.21
C SER A 154 12.03 -13.81 30.01
N ARG A 155 11.16 -13.20 29.20
CA ARG A 155 11.57 -12.37 28.06
C ARG A 155 11.93 -10.99 28.57
N SER A 156 13.06 -10.86 29.27
CA SER A 156 13.67 -9.56 29.59
C SER A 156 14.34 -8.89 28.37
N GLY A 157 13.90 -9.24 27.16
CA GLY A 157 14.40 -8.71 25.90
C GLY A 157 13.46 -7.64 25.34
N GLN A 158 14.00 -6.78 24.49
CA GLN A 158 13.22 -5.79 23.74
C GLN A 158 12.12 -6.52 22.95
N GLN A 159 10.86 -6.08 23.12
CA GLN A 159 9.72 -6.68 22.43
C GLN A 159 9.93 -6.53 20.90
N PRO A 160 9.91 -7.62 20.11
CA PRO A 160 10.33 -7.60 18.71
C PRO A 160 9.35 -6.86 17.79
N TYR A 161 8.12 -6.64 18.24
CA TYR A 161 7.04 -6.10 17.43
C TYR A 161 7.31 -4.66 16.98
N ARG A 162 7.59 -3.75 17.92
CA ARG A 162 7.79 -2.34 17.60
C ARG A 162 9.00 -2.10 16.68
N PRO A 163 10.20 -2.65 16.94
CA PRO A 163 11.32 -2.51 16.01
C PRO A 163 11.02 -3.00 14.60
N LEU A 164 10.25 -4.09 14.46
CA LEU A 164 9.82 -4.58 13.15
C LEU A 164 8.83 -3.62 12.47
N GLN A 165 7.86 -3.08 13.21
CA GLN A 165 6.92 -2.07 12.71
C GLN A 165 7.65 -0.81 12.23
N ASP A 166 8.58 -0.30 13.05
CA ASP A 166 9.37 0.88 12.75
C ASP A 166 10.23 0.64 11.50
N TYR A 167 10.91 -0.52 11.40
CA TYR A 167 11.65 -0.91 10.20
C TYR A 167 10.77 -0.93 8.94
N CYS A 168 9.61 -1.60 8.98
CA CYS A 168 8.70 -1.65 7.84
C CYS A 168 8.20 -0.26 7.43
N ASN A 169 7.86 0.60 8.40
CA ASN A 169 7.42 1.98 8.13
C ASN A 169 8.52 2.80 7.46
N THR A 170 9.76 2.72 7.96
CA THR A 170 10.90 3.43 7.39
C THR A 170 11.18 3.00 5.95
N GLU A 171 11.24 1.70 5.69
CA GLU A 171 11.51 1.18 4.34
C GLU A 171 10.39 1.52 3.35
N ILE A 172 9.12 1.45 3.75
CA ILE A 172 8.00 1.89 2.91
C ILE A 172 8.10 3.40 2.64
N THR A 173 8.46 4.21 3.63
CA THR A 173 8.62 5.67 3.47
C THR A 173 9.74 5.98 2.47
N ILE A 174 10.90 5.33 2.58
CA ILE A 174 12.02 5.49 1.64
C ILE A 174 11.60 5.05 0.24
N LEU A 175 10.88 3.95 0.10
CA LEU A 175 10.44 3.45 -1.20
C LEU A 175 9.54 4.44 -1.95
N TRP A 176 8.63 5.12 -1.23
CA TRP A 176 7.66 6.04 -1.84
C TRP A 176 8.15 7.48 -1.96
N LEU A 177 8.89 7.98 -0.96
CA LEU A 177 9.34 9.37 -0.90
C LEU A 177 10.82 9.56 -1.26
N GLY A 178 11.58 8.46 -1.40
CA GLY A 178 13.04 8.49 -1.59
C GLY A 178 13.84 8.79 -0.31
N GLN A 179 13.17 9.10 0.79
CA GLN A 179 13.78 9.52 2.06
C GLN A 179 12.87 9.19 3.24
N HIS A 180 13.41 9.16 4.47
CA HIS A 180 12.64 8.92 5.70
C HIS A 180 12.75 10.06 6.72
N LEU A 181 13.75 10.93 6.61
CA LEU A 181 14.14 11.83 7.70
C LEU A 181 13.10 12.92 7.97
N THR A 182 12.42 13.46 6.96
CA THR A 182 11.41 14.52 7.18
C THR A 182 10.09 13.96 7.74
N THR A 183 9.83 12.67 7.57
CA THR A 183 8.63 11.99 8.09
C THR A 183 8.83 11.55 9.55
N ASP A 184 10.08 11.31 9.96
CA ASP A 184 10.43 10.61 11.21
C ASP A 184 11.24 11.47 12.19
N LEU A 185 11.06 12.80 12.17
CA LEU A 185 11.71 13.77 13.07
C LEU A 185 11.30 13.57 14.55
N ARG A 186 11.73 12.47 15.17
CA ARG A 186 11.68 12.24 16.61
C ARG A 186 12.94 12.82 17.26
N GLY A 187 13.03 14.14 17.30
CA GLY A 187 13.76 14.85 18.37
C GLY A 187 15.15 15.44 18.07
N SER A 188 15.80 15.17 16.93
CA SER A 188 17.07 15.85 16.58
C SER A 188 17.40 15.78 15.08
N GLY A 189 16.71 16.58 14.27
CA GLY A 189 17.12 16.82 12.88
C GLY A 189 17.65 18.24 12.71
N SER A 190 18.87 18.37 12.17
CA SER A 190 19.37 19.68 11.72
C SER A 190 18.52 20.18 10.55
N ARG A 191 18.17 21.47 10.52
CA ARG A 191 17.45 22.10 9.40
C ARG A 191 18.13 21.81 8.05
N ALA A 192 19.45 21.76 8.03
CA ALA A 192 20.23 21.41 6.84
C ALA A 192 20.01 19.96 6.37
N ALA A 193 19.76 19.03 7.29
CA ALA A 193 19.43 17.65 6.93
C ALA A 193 18.03 17.58 6.30
N ALA A 194 17.04 18.26 6.89
CA ALA A 194 15.69 18.34 6.32
C ALA A 194 15.71 18.93 4.90
N GLU A 195 16.44 20.02 4.68
CA GLU A 195 16.60 20.65 3.35
C GLU A 195 17.23 19.71 2.32
N ILE A 196 18.22 18.89 2.70
CA ILE A 196 18.81 17.89 1.78
C ILE A 196 17.80 16.80 1.42
N HIS A 197 17.00 16.34 2.40
CA HIS A 197 15.99 15.31 2.16
C HIS A 197 14.81 15.81 1.31
N ASP A 198 14.41 17.07 1.48
CA ASP A 198 13.38 17.67 0.64
C ASP A 198 13.83 17.78 -0.83
N ARG A 199 15.13 18.01 -1.11
CA ARG A 199 15.66 17.97 -2.48
C ARG A 199 15.49 16.61 -3.15
N VAL A 200 15.66 15.50 -2.42
CA VAL A 200 15.44 14.15 -2.97
C VAL A 200 13.99 13.96 -3.40
N ARG A 201 13.04 14.45 -2.58
CA ARG A 201 11.62 14.43 -2.90
C ARG A 201 11.33 15.32 -4.13
N GLU A 202 11.95 16.49 -4.22
CA GLU A 202 11.82 17.38 -5.37
C GLU A 202 12.37 16.74 -6.66
N ASP A 203 13.50 16.05 -6.60
CA ASP A 203 14.08 15.35 -7.75
C ASP A 203 13.12 14.26 -8.29
N LEU A 204 12.50 13.49 -7.39
CA LEU A 204 11.47 12.51 -7.77
C LEU A 204 10.25 13.20 -8.40
N LEU A 205 9.76 14.27 -7.80
CA LEU A 205 8.62 15.03 -8.32
C LEU A 205 8.91 15.61 -9.71
N VAL A 206 10.11 16.14 -9.94
CA VAL A 206 10.55 16.66 -11.24
C VAL A 206 10.58 15.53 -12.28
N ASN A 207 11.08 14.35 -11.91
CA ASN A 207 11.08 13.18 -12.78
C ASN A 207 9.65 12.73 -13.14
N ASP A 208 8.76 12.63 -12.14
CA ASP A 208 7.35 12.25 -12.35
C ASP A 208 6.63 13.25 -13.29
N ILE A 209 6.87 14.54 -13.11
CA ILE A 209 6.31 15.59 -13.98
C ILE A 209 6.84 15.46 -15.41
N ALA A 210 8.12 15.14 -15.58
CA ALA A 210 8.71 14.96 -16.90
C ALA A 210 8.06 13.78 -17.65
N ASP A 211 7.90 12.64 -16.97
CA ASP A 211 7.29 11.43 -17.54
C ASP A 211 5.82 11.64 -17.88
N GLU A 212 5.05 12.26 -16.97
CA GLU A 212 3.65 12.61 -17.23
C GLU A 212 3.54 13.59 -18.41
N SER A 213 4.42 14.59 -18.48
CA SER A 213 4.44 15.55 -19.59
C SER A 213 4.70 14.87 -20.94
N GLN A 214 5.60 13.89 -20.97
CA GLN A 214 5.87 13.10 -22.17
C GLN A 214 4.67 12.25 -22.57
N THR A 215 4.02 11.58 -21.60
CA THR A 215 2.79 10.80 -21.85
C THR A 215 1.67 11.70 -22.39
N LEU A 216 1.36 12.81 -21.72
CA LEU A 216 0.29 13.72 -22.15
C LEU A 216 0.57 14.29 -23.54
N ARG A 217 1.83 14.65 -23.83
CA ARG A 217 2.21 15.10 -25.17
C ARG A 217 1.96 14.02 -26.22
N ARG A 218 2.41 12.78 -25.96
CA ARG A 218 2.35 11.67 -26.92
C ARG A 218 0.93 11.17 -27.15
N GLU A 219 0.12 11.05 -26.11
CA GLU A 219 -1.11 10.26 -26.15
C GLU A 219 -2.39 11.09 -25.97
N LEU A 220 -2.28 12.35 -25.55
CA LEU A 220 -3.43 13.26 -25.49
C LEU A 220 -3.29 14.41 -26.50
N LEU A 221 -2.21 15.19 -26.39
CA LEU A 221 -2.03 16.39 -27.21
C LEU A 221 -1.78 16.04 -28.67
N THR A 222 -1.03 14.96 -28.95
CA THR A 222 -0.75 14.55 -30.33
C THR A 222 -2.04 14.13 -31.06
N PRO A 223 -2.90 13.24 -30.53
CA PRO A 223 -4.21 12.95 -31.14
C PRO A 223 -5.09 14.18 -31.33
N LEU A 224 -5.17 15.07 -30.33
CA LEU A 224 -5.95 16.31 -30.40
C LEU A 224 -5.49 17.23 -31.54
N VAL A 225 -4.18 17.43 -31.66
CA VAL A 225 -3.60 18.29 -32.69
C VAL A 225 -3.83 17.68 -34.07
N ARG A 226 -3.57 16.39 -34.23
CA ARG A 226 -3.74 15.71 -35.52
C ARG A 226 -5.19 15.71 -35.98
N ALA A 227 -6.14 15.47 -35.08
CA ALA A 227 -7.57 15.47 -35.40
C ALA A 227 -8.09 16.84 -35.88
N ARG A 228 -7.44 17.95 -35.48
CA ARG A 228 -7.90 19.31 -35.79
C ARG A 228 -7.08 20.04 -36.84
N PHE A 229 -5.79 19.77 -36.90
CA PHE A 229 -4.82 20.53 -37.70
C PHE A 229 -4.04 19.66 -38.69
N GLY A 230 -4.28 18.35 -38.71
CA GLY A 230 -3.62 17.40 -39.61
C GLY A 230 -2.30 16.83 -39.08
N ASP A 231 -1.76 15.84 -39.78
CA ASP A 231 -0.68 14.97 -39.27
C ASP A 231 0.68 15.66 -39.08
N VAL A 232 0.95 16.73 -39.84
CA VAL A 232 2.22 17.47 -39.82
C VAL A 232 2.22 18.65 -38.84
N ALA A 233 1.09 18.92 -38.17
CA ALA A 233 0.98 20.05 -37.28
C ALA A 233 1.88 19.90 -36.04
N PRO A 234 2.59 20.96 -35.62
CA PRO A 234 3.47 20.90 -34.46
C PRO A 234 2.66 20.71 -33.17
N VAL A 235 3.03 19.72 -32.37
CA VAL A 235 2.39 19.43 -31.09
C VAL A 235 3.00 20.34 -29.99
N PRO A 236 2.20 20.96 -29.10
CA PRO A 236 2.69 21.79 -28.00
C PRO A 236 3.25 20.96 -26.85
N VAL A 237 4.23 21.51 -26.12
CA VAL A 237 4.87 20.84 -24.97
C VAL A 237 4.05 21.14 -23.73
N PHE A 238 3.66 20.09 -23.00
CA PHE A 238 3.05 20.24 -21.68
C PHE A 238 4.14 20.49 -20.63
N ARG A 239 3.92 21.45 -19.73
CA ARG A 239 4.77 21.69 -18.56
C ARG A 239 3.88 21.99 -17.36
N ARG A 240 4.14 21.34 -16.23
CA ARG A 240 3.61 21.78 -14.93
C ARG A 240 4.56 22.81 -14.31
N SER A 241 3.98 23.86 -13.75
CA SER A 241 4.70 24.76 -12.87
C SER A 241 4.70 24.15 -11.48
N LEU A 242 5.89 24.07 -10.87
CA LEU A 242 6.03 23.80 -9.45
C LEU A 242 5.70 25.10 -8.72
N ILE A 243 4.53 25.15 -8.06
CA ILE A 243 4.26 26.22 -7.10
C ILE A 243 5.07 25.86 -5.86
N GLN A 244 6.17 26.56 -5.62
CA GLN A 244 6.88 26.47 -4.34
C GLN A 244 5.88 26.87 -3.25
N SER A 245 5.70 25.99 -2.26
CA SER A 245 4.99 26.37 -1.04
C SER A 245 5.74 27.56 -0.42
N VAL A 246 5.03 28.67 -0.26
CA VAL A 246 5.50 29.85 0.45
C VAL A 246 5.96 29.41 1.84
N ASP A 247 7.21 29.75 2.19
CA ASP A 247 7.83 29.52 3.50
C ASP A 247 6.95 30.01 4.66
#